data_AF-A0A9E2RPW7-F1
#
_entry.id   AF-A0A9E2RPW7-F1
#
_cell.length_a   1.000
_cell.length_b   1.000
_cell.length_c   1.000
_cell.angle_alpha   90.00
_cell.angle_beta   90.00
_cell.angle_gamma   90.00
#
_symmetry.space_group_name_H-M   'P 1'
#
loop_
_entity.id
_entity.type
_entity.pdbx_description
1 polymer ?
#
loop_
_entity_poly.entity_id
_entity_poly.type
_entity_poly.pdbx_seq_one_letter_code
_entity_poly.pdbx_strand_id
1 'polypeptide(L)'
;MPMITEARYRLVRFAGAATAVLAVWFLGMAVASLVVTPTVVVAFGDPGELAGADGSPLASGRGFLAMRTASTGTVKSLYQHGAWLVWPVLTAGCGRR
;
A
#
# COMPACT_ATOMS: atom_id res chain seq x y z
N MET A 1 -5.61 45.74 21.92
CA MET A 1 -4.79 44.87 21.02
C MET A 1 -5.56 43.57 20.73
N PRO A 2 -6.42 43.53 19.69
CA PRO A 2 -7.23 42.33 19.35
C PRO A 2 -6.71 41.49 18.16
N MET A 3 -5.58 41.85 17.53
CA MET A 3 -5.15 41.26 16.25
C MET A 3 -4.62 39.81 16.34
N ILE A 4 -4.13 39.36 17.51
CA ILE A 4 -3.45 38.05 17.66
C ILE A 4 -4.45 36.88 17.77
N THR A 5 -5.64 37.11 18.35
CA THR A 5 -6.66 36.08 18.56
C THR A 5 -7.39 35.70 17.28
N GLU A 6 -7.70 36.67 16.40
CA GLU A 6 -8.31 36.39 15.08
C GLU A 6 -7.39 35.60 14.15
N ALA A 7 -6.10 35.93 14.13
CA ALA A 7 -5.12 35.22 13.30
C ALA A 7 -4.99 33.75 13.72
N ARG A 8 -4.95 33.47 15.04
CA ARG A 8 -4.95 32.10 15.58
C ARG A 8 -6.22 31.34 15.20
N TYR A 9 -7.38 31.96 15.30
CA TYR A 9 -8.65 31.29 14.98
C TYR A 9 -8.75 30.90 13.50
N ARG A 10 -8.30 31.77 12.58
CA ARG A 10 -8.22 31.43 11.15
C ARG A 10 -7.25 30.29 10.89
N LEU A 11 -6.05 30.33 11.47
CA LEU A 11 -5.05 29.28 11.33
C LEU A 11 -5.57 27.91 11.79
N VAL A 12 -6.21 27.85 12.96
CA VAL A 12 -6.81 26.61 13.48
C VAL A 12 -7.93 26.12 12.56
N ARG A 13 -8.75 27.02 12.01
CA ARG A 13 -9.83 26.66 11.07
C ARG A 13 -9.28 26.12 9.74
N PHE A 14 -8.23 26.74 9.18
CA PHE A 14 -7.59 26.26 7.96
C PHE A 14 -6.85 24.94 8.17
N ALA A 15 -6.12 24.79 9.28
CA ALA A 15 -5.47 23.55 9.64
C ALA A 15 -6.49 22.43 9.85
N GLY A 16 -7.62 22.72 10.52
CA GLY A 16 -8.73 21.79 10.69
C GLY A 16 -9.35 21.35 9.36
N ALA A 17 -9.59 22.30 8.45
CA ALA A 17 -10.11 21.99 7.11
C ALA A 17 -9.12 21.14 6.29
N ALA A 18 -7.83 21.48 6.31
CA ALA A 18 -6.79 20.71 5.62
C ALA A 18 -6.68 19.28 6.18
N THR A 19 -6.75 19.13 7.51
CA THR A 19 -6.73 17.82 8.17
C THR A 19 -7.95 17.00 7.79
N ALA A 20 -9.13 17.61 7.72
CA ALA A 20 -10.34 16.92 7.29
C ALA A 20 -10.27 16.47 5.82
N VAL A 21 -9.76 17.31 4.91
CA VAL A 21 -9.55 16.95 3.50
C VAL A 21 -8.57 15.79 3.37
N LEU A 22 -7.45 15.84 4.09
CA LEU A 22 -6.48 14.75 4.12
C LEU A 22 -7.10 13.46 4.67
N ALA A 23 -7.84 13.54 5.77
CA ALA A 23 -8.52 12.39 6.36
C ALA A 23 -9.51 11.76 5.38
N VAL A 24 -10.33 12.56 4.70
CA VAL A 24 -11.27 12.07 3.66
C VAL A 24 -10.52 11.44 2.49
N TRP A 25 -9.42 12.05 2.03
CA TRP A 25 -8.59 11.50 0.96
C TRP A 25 -7.99 10.14 1.34
N PHE A 26 -7.37 10.04 2.51
CA PHE A 26 -6.79 8.78 3.00
C PHE A 26 -7.86 7.72 3.22
N LEU A 27 -9.03 8.09 3.75
CA LEU A 27 -10.15 7.17 3.92
C LEU A 27 -10.68 6.67 2.56
N GLY A 28 -10.80 7.57 1.59
CA GLY A 28 -11.18 7.22 0.21
C GLY A 28 -10.19 6.25 -0.43
N MET A 29 -8.88 6.51 -0.29
CA MET A 29 -7.82 5.62 -0.77
C MET A 29 -7.84 4.26 -0.05
N ALA A 30 -8.09 4.24 1.26
CA ALA A 30 -8.21 3.00 2.02
C ALA A 30 -9.41 2.16 1.55
N VAL A 31 -10.57 2.78 1.34
CA VAL A 31 -11.75 2.09 0.79
C VAL A 31 -11.49 1.60 -0.64
N ALA A 32 -10.89 2.43 -1.49
CA ALA A 32 -10.53 2.04 -2.85
C ALA A 32 -9.57 0.83 -2.87
N SER A 33 -8.63 0.77 -1.92
CA SER A 33 -7.70 -0.36 -1.78
C SER A 33 -8.37 -1.68 -1.38
N LEU A 34 -9.55 -1.64 -0.74
CA LEU A 34 -10.33 -2.84 -0.44
C LEU A 34 -11.06 -3.39 -1.67
N VAL A 35 -11.41 -2.51 -2.63
CA VAL A 35 -12.12 -2.90 -3.85
C VAL A 35 -11.15 -3.41 -4.91
N VAL A 36 -9.95 -2.83 -4.98
CA VAL A 36 -8.93 -3.25 -5.94
C VAL A 36 -8.11 -4.39 -5.35
N THR A 37 -8.49 -5.62 -5.70
CA THR A 37 -7.70 -6.81 -5.37
C THR A 37 -6.51 -6.90 -6.32
N PRO A 38 -5.27 -6.65 -5.85
CA PRO A 38 -4.10 -6.79 -6.71
C PRO A 38 -3.93 -8.27 -7.04
N THR A 39 -4.02 -8.60 -8.33
CA THR A 39 -3.80 -9.96 -8.82
C THR A 39 -2.31 -10.33 -8.78
N VAL A 40 -1.40 -9.36 -8.71
CA VAL A 40 0.04 -9.58 -8.69
C VAL A 40 0.67 -8.75 -7.58
N VAL A 41 1.58 -9.36 -6.82
CA VAL A 41 2.38 -8.70 -5.78
C VAL A 41 3.86 -9.00 -6.01
N VAL A 42 4.71 -8.01 -5.73
CA VAL A 42 6.16 -8.19 -5.66
C VAL A 42 6.58 -8.07 -4.21
N ALA A 43 7.04 -9.17 -3.63
CA ALA A 43 7.63 -9.19 -2.30
C ALA A 43 9.14 -9.02 -2.41
N PHE A 44 9.71 -8.16 -1.59
CA PHE A 44 11.16 -8.03 -1.45
C PHE A 44 11.61 -8.74 -0.17
N GLY A 45 12.67 -9.54 -0.26
CA GLY A 45 13.17 -10.40 0.82
C GLY A 45 13.99 -11.57 0.29
N ASP A 46 14.43 -12.47 1.18
CA ASP A 46 15.14 -13.67 0.77
C ASP A 46 14.19 -14.61 0.01
N PRO A 47 14.47 -14.94 -1.27
CA PRO A 47 13.54 -15.72 -2.09
C PRO A 47 13.35 -17.15 -1.59
N GLY A 48 14.27 -17.70 -0.79
CA GLY A 48 14.13 -19.02 -0.17
C GLY A 48 13.09 -19.03 0.94
N GLU A 49 13.06 -18.01 1.78
CA GLU A 49 12.05 -17.86 2.82
C GLU A 49 10.68 -17.49 2.23
N LEU A 50 10.66 -16.64 1.20
CA LEU A 50 9.43 -16.18 0.53
C LEU A 50 8.73 -17.28 -0.29
N ALA A 51 9.44 -18.33 -0.72
CA ALA A 51 8.87 -19.42 -1.51
C ALA A 51 7.84 -20.26 -0.73
N GLY A 52 7.84 -20.19 0.61
CA GLY A 52 6.84 -20.83 1.47
C GLY A 52 5.51 -20.08 1.56
N ALA A 53 5.43 -18.85 1.05
CA ALA A 53 4.21 -18.05 1.12
C ALA A 53 3.14 -18.53 0.12
N ASP A 54 1.87 -18.46 0.54
CA ASP A 54 0.72 -18.87 -0.28
C ASP A 54 0.56 -18.00 -1.53
N GLY A 55 0.87 -18.57 -2.70
CA GLY A 55 0.74 -17.90 -3.99
C GLY A 55 1.36 -18.70 -5.13
N SER A 56 1.09 -18.27 -6.37
CA SER A 56 1.77 -18.84 -7.54
C SER A 56 2.94 -17.95 -7.94
N PRO A 57 4.20 -18.42 -7.86
CA PRO A 57 5.36 -17.62 -8.25
C PRO A 57 5.32 -17.33 -9.75
N LEU A 58 5.48 -16.05 -10.10
CA LEU A 58 5.52 -15.55 -11.48
C LEU A 58 6.96 -15.33 -11.95
N ALA A 59 7.78 -14.72 -11.10
CA ALA A 59 9.19 -14.48 -11.35
C ALA A 59 9.93 -14.29 -10.02
N SER A 60 11.19 -14.70 -9.94
CA SER A 60 12.06 -14.46 -8.79
C SER A 60 13.40 -13.88 -9.24
N GLY A 61 14.02 -13.10 -8.37
CA GLY A 61 15.36 -12.55 -8.58
C GLY A 61 16.14 -12.45 -7.28
N ARG A 62 17.33 -11.84 -7.33
CA ARG A 62 18.15 -11.61 -6.13
C ARG A 62 17.47 -10.56 -5.24
N GLY A 63 16.72 -11.03 -4.24
CA GLY A 63 16.07 -10.19 -3.22
C GLY A 63 14.60 -9.84 -3.50
N PHE A 64 13.98 -10.44 -4.52
CA PHE A 64 12.55 -10.25 -4.78
C PHE A 64 11.88 -11.52 -5.32
N LEU A 65 10.59 -11.64 -5.01
CA LEU A 65 9.67 -12.66 -5.51
C LEU A 65 8.40 -11.97 -6.01
N ALA A 66 8.17 -12.01 -7.32
CA ALA A 66 6.90 -11.64 -7.93
C ALA A 66 5.99 -12.88 -7.94
N MET A 67 4.79 -12.73 -7.37
CA MET A 67 3.83 -13.84 -7.27
C MET A 67 2.39 -13.36 -7.44
N ARG A 68 1.56 -14.26 -7.94
CA ARG A 68 0.11 -14.07 -8.06
C ARG A 68 -0.53 -14.34 -6.71
N THR A 69 -1.36 -13.41 -6.27
CA THR A 69 -2.11 -13.55 -5.01
C THR A 69 -3.16 -14.66 -5.16
N ALA A 70 -3.14 -15.63 -4.25
CA ALA A 70 -4.13 -16.71 -4.21
C ALA A 70 -5.32 -16.35 -3.30
N SER A 71 -5.08 -15.52 -2.28
CA SER A 71 -6.11 -15.06 -1.35
C SER A 71 -5.77 -13.68 -0.78
N THR A 72 -6.74 -13.06 -0.10
CA THR A 72 -6.54 -11.82 0.67
C THR A 72 -5.51 -11.99 1.80
N GLY A 73 -5.21 -13.22 2.22
CA GLY A 73 -4.19 -13.54 3.23
C GLY A 73 -2.75 -13.57 2.71
N THR A 74 -2.55 -13.57 1.39
CA THR A 74 -1.22 -13.71 0.76
C THR A 74 -0.22 -12.63 1.21
N VAL A 75 -0.66 -11.38 1.36
CA VAL A 75 0.23 -10.28 1.83
C VAL A 75 0.67 -10.49 3.28
N LYS A 76 -0.24 -10.96 4.14
CA LYS A 76 0.10 -11.27 5.54
C LYS A 76 1.08 -12.44 5.62
N SER A 77 0.87 -13.47 4.80
CA SER A 77 1.76 -14.62 4.70
C SER A 77 3.17 -14.19 4.24
N LEU A 78 3.27 -13.28 3.27
CA LEU A 78 4.56 -12.71 2.83
C LEU A 78 5.33 -12.00 3.95
N TYR A 79 4.67 -11.15 4.74
CA TYR A 79 5.32 -10.49 5.88
C TYR A 79 5.73 -11.49 6.97
N GLN A 80 5.00 -12.60 7.15
CA GLN A 80 5.38 -13.66 8.08
C GLN A 80 6.61 -14.46 7.60
N HIS A 81 6.82 -14.53 6.29
CA HIS A 81 7.93 -15.23 5.64
C HIS A 81 9.11 -14.31 5.32
N GLY A 82 9.25 -13.18 6.03
CA GLY A 82 10.43 -12.31 5.94
C GLY A 82 10.39 -11.26 4.83
N ALA A 83 9.24 -11.01 4.20
CA ALA A 83 9.11 -9.86 3.31
C ALA A 83 9.24 -8.56 4.10
N TRP A 84 10.16 -7.69 3.72
CA TRP A 84 10.28 -6.36 4.33
C TRP A 84 9.41 -5.33 3.60
N LEU A 85 9.12 -5.56 2.32
CA LEU A 85 8.24 -4.72 1.52
C LEU A 85 7.41 -5.58 0.57
N VAL A 86 6.09 -5.39 0.57
CA VAL A 86 5.17 -6.02 -0.38
C VAL A 86 4.54 -4.93 -1.24
N TRP A 87 4.85 -4.96 -2.53
CA TRP A 87 4.36 -3.99 -3.49
C TRP A 87 3.23 -4.58 -4.35
N PRO A 88 1.98 -4.06 -4.25
CA PRO A 88 0.89 -4.50 -5.10
C PRO A 88 1.04 -3.93 -6.51
N VAL A 89 1.05 -4.82 -7.51
CA VAL A 89 1.09 -4.44 -8.91
C VAL A 89 -0.35 -4.39 -9.42
N LEU A 90 -0.87 -3.16 -9.56
CA LEU A 90 -2.24 -2.90 -10.02
C LEU A 90 -2.41 -3.16 -11.52
N THR A 91 -1.32 -3.23 -12.28
CA THR A 91 -1.33 -3.42 -13.73
C THR A 91 -0.78 -4.81 -14.09
N ALA A 92 -1.67 -5.69 -14.56
CA ALA A 92 -1.25 -6.85 -15.32
C ALA A 92 -0.53 -6.35 -16.59
N GLY A 93 0.80 -6.48 -16.59
CA GLY A 93 1.62 -6.26 -17.77
C GLY A 93 2.30 -4.90 -17.79
N CYS A 94 3.63 -4.94 -17.83
CA CYS A 94 4.33 -4.07 -18.75
C CYS A 94 3.65 -4.24 -20.12
N GLY A 95 3.28 -3.12 -20.75
CA GLY A 95 2.73 -3.12 -22.10
C GLY A 95 3.63 -3.96 -23.01
N ARG A 96 3.14 -5.14 -23.38
CA ARG A 96 3.73 -5.97 -24.42
C ARG A 96 3.46 -5.26 -25.73
N ARG A 97 4.47 -4.58 -26.27
CA ARG A 97 4.62 -4.44 -27.73
C ARG A 97 5.51 -5.58 -28.20
#